data_AF-A0A1S3QI79-F1
#
_entry.id   AF-A0A1S3QI79-F1
#
_cell.length_a   1.000
_cell.length_b   1.000
_cell.length_c   1.000
_cell.angle_alpha   90.00
_cell.angle_beta   90.00
_cell.angle_gamma   90.00
#
_symmetry.space_group_name_H-M   'P 1'
#
loop_
_entity.id
_entity.type
_entity.pdbx_description
1 polymer ?
#
loop_
_entity_poly.entity_id
_entity_poly.type
_entity_poly.pdbx_seq_one_letter_code
_entity_poly.pdbx_strand_id
1 'polypeptide(L)'
;MKKYACDLTLDPNTAHRNLSLSEGNRRVKRVKEEQPYPDHPERFQLHPQVLCGEGLTGRCYWEVECSGWAAIGVTYKGNSRKEDGSASDFGTNDRSWSLYCTEDHYYALHNNEKTHISTLPLISPPKRKKDQSSCCPPPRVGVFLDWLAGSLSFYRVYSNIMTHLYTFQTTFAEPLYPG
;
A
#
# COMPACT_ATOMS: atom_id res chain seq x y z
N MET A 1 -9.92 15.93 -0.53
CA MET A 1 -9.32 14.79 -1.26
C MET A 1 -10.36 13.95 -1.98
N LYS A 2 -11.56 13.73 -1.42
CA LYS A 2 -12.64 12.94 -2.07
C LYS A 2 -12.98 13.32 -3.52
N LYS A 3 -12.79 14.57 -3.95
CA LYS A 3 -12.94 14.99 -5.35
C LYS A 3 -11.94 14.37 -6.33
N TYR A 4 -10.84 13.80 -5.83
CA TYR A 4 -9.81 13.11 -6.59
C TYR A 4 -9.87 11.59 -6.36
N ALA A 5 -10.99 11.07 -5.84
CA ALA A 5 -11.15 9.66 -5.61
C ALA A 5 -10.97 8.87 -6.92
N CYS A 6 -10.13 7.83 -6.88
CA CYS A 6 -9.92 6.93 -7.99
C CYS A 6 -10.27 5.50 -7.58
N ASP A 7 -10.95 4.78 -8.47
CA ASP A 7 -11.14 3.35 -8.34
C ASP A 7 -9.89 2.63 -8.85
N LEU A 8 -9.36 1.72 -8.04
CA LEU A 8 -8.18 0.93 -8.34
C LEU A 8 -8.55 -0.56 -8.33
N THR A 9 -7.95 -1.31 -9.25
CA THR A 9 -8.19 -2.74 -9.39
C THR A 9 -6.87 -3.48 -9.36
N LEU A 10 -6.73 -4.44 -8.45
CA LEU A 10 -5.54 -5.28 -8.37
C LEU A 10 -5.42 -6.13 -9.64
N ASP A 11 -4.22 -6.16 -10.22
CA ASP A 11 -3.92 -6.93 -11.42
C ASP A 11 -3.47 -8.36 -11.06
N PRO A 12 -4.28 -9.39 -11.37
CA PRO A 12 -3.94 -10.78 -11.10
C PRO A 12 -2.68 -11.26 -11.83
N ASN A 13 -2.24 -10.59 -12.89
CA ASN A 13 -1.02 -10.93 -13.61
C ASN A 13 0.24 -10.54 -12.83
N THR A 14 0.11 -9.62 -11.87
CA THR A 14 1.22 -9.20 -11.00
C THR A 14 1.23 -9.95 -9.69
N ALA A 15 0.07 -10.38 -9.20
CA ALA A 15 -0.10 -10.96 -7.87
C ALA A 15 0.80 -12.18 -7.61
N HIS A 16 1.53 -12.16 -6.51
CA HIS A 16 2.27 -13.33 -6.03
C HIS A 16 1.33 -14.52 -5.78
N ARG A 17 1.81 -15.75 -5.99
CA ARG A 17 0.97 -16.96 -5.86
C ARG A 17 0.44 -17.18 -4.44
N ASN A 18 1.09 -16.65 -3.41
CA ASN A 18 0.56 -16.67 -2.03
C ASN A 18 -0.41 -15.52 -1.70
N LEU A 19 -0.93 -14.80 -2.70
CA LEU A 19 -1.96 -13.78 -2.52
C LEU A 19 -3.26 -14.20 -3.20
N SER A 20 -4.35 -14.28 -2.45
CA SER A 20 -5.68 -14.53 -2.98
C SER A 20 -6.41 -13.21 -3.21
N LEU A 21 -6.87 -12.98 -4.44
CA LEU A 21 -7.67 -11.82 -4.84
C LEU A 21 -9.16 -12.15 -4.78
N SER A 22 -9.96 -11.20 -4.31
CA SER A 22 -11.42 -11.35 -4.14
C SER A 22 -12.14 -10.01 -4.32
N GLU A 23 -13.46 -10.02 -4.24
CA GLU A 23 -14.31 -8.82 -4.33
C GLU A 23 -14.05 -8.00 -5.60
N GLY A 24 -13.97 -8.69 -6.75
CA GLY A 24 -13.67 -8.05 -8.03
C GLY A 24 -12.26 -7.46 -8.08
N ASN A 25 -11.29 -8.15 -7.48
CA ASN A 25 -9.89 -7.73 -7.34
C ASN A 25 -9.70 -6.41 -6.57
N ARG A 26 -10.58 -6.13 -5.61
CA ARG A 26 -10.45 -4.98 -4.69
C ARG A 26 -9.93 -5.37 -3.32
N ARG A 27 -9.85 -6.68 -3.06
CA ARG A 27 -9.37 -7.23 -1.79
C ARG A 27 -8.30 -8.28 -2.03
N VAL A 28 -7.21 -8.16 -1.28
CA VAL A 28 -6.10 -9.12 -1.27
C VAL A 28 -5.95 -9.74 0.11
N LYS A 29 -5.67 -11.05 0.15
CA LYS A 29 -5.36 -11.78 1.39
C LYS A 29 -4.14 -12.66 1.18
N ARG A 30 -3.20 -12.62 2.12
CA ARG A 30 -2.09 -13.59 2.15
C ARG A 30 -2.60 -14.97 2.59
N VAL A 31 -2.24 -15.99 1.83
CA VAL A 31 -2.65 -17.39 2.02
C VAL A 31 -1.43 -18.32 1.96
N LYS A 32 -1.54 -19.51 2.57
CA LYS A 32 -0.42 -20.48 2.59
C LYS A 32 -0.33 -21.23 1.26
N GLU A 33 -1.47 -21.55 0.68
CA GLU A 33 -1.59 -22.31 -0.55
C GLU A 33 -1.34 -21.40 -1.77
N GLU A 34 -0.57 -21.88 -2.73
CA GLU A 34 -0.40 -21.18 -4.00
C GLU A 34 -1.73 -21.12 -4.76
N GLN A 35 -2.12 -19.91 -5.14
CA GLN A 35 -3.24 -19.67 -6.01
C GLN A 35 -2.89 -20.08 -7.44
N PRO A 36 -3.85 -20.63 -8.20
CA PRO A 36 -3.62 -21.19 -9.53
C PRO A 36 -3.49 -20.11 -10.61
N TYR A 37 -2.67 -19.09 -10.37
CA TYR A 37 -2.42 -18.04 -11.35
C TYR A 37 -1.47 -18.54 -12.45
N PRO A 38 -1.75 -18.24 -13.74
CA PRO A 38 -0.87 -18.63 -14.83
C PRO A 38 0.47 -17.92 -14.73
N ASP A 39 1.51 -18.51 -15.31
CA ASP A 39 2.80 -17.83 -15.39
C ASP A 39 2.72 -16.55 -16.21
N HIS A 40 3.34 -15.50 -15.70
CA HIS A 40 3.31 -14.19 -16.33
C HIS A 40 4.62 -13.45 -16.05
N PRO A 41 5.23 -12.76 -17.04
CA PRO A 41 6.50 -12.06 -16.86
C PRO A 41 6.45 -10.99 -15.77
N GLU A 42 5.26 -10.42 -15.55
CA GLU A 42 5.01 -9.36 -14.59
C GLU A 42 4.62 -9.86 -13.18
N ARG A 43 4.63 -11.16 -12.94
CA ARG A 43 4.27 -11.75 -11.64
C ARG A 43 5.40 -11.62 -10.63
N PHE A 44 5.08 -11.16 -9.42
CA PHE A 44 6.02 -11.25 -8.29
C PHE A 44 6.24 -12.72 -7.91
N GLN A 45 7.51 -13.13 -7.83
CA GLN A 45 7.88 -14.53 -7.52
C GLN A 45 8.52 -14.71 -6.14
N LEU A 46 9.11 -13.65 -5.57
CA LEU A 46 9.89 -13.75 -4.33
C LEU A 46 9.11 -13.30 -3.08
N HIS A 47 8.38 -12.20 -3.20
CA HIS A 47 7.65 -11.60 -2.08
C HIS A 47 6.16 -11.47 -2.39
N PRO A 48 5.29 -11.58 -1.36
CA PRO A 48 3.84 -11.50 -1.51
C PRO A 48 3.39 -10.07 -1.79
N GLN A 49 3.57 -9.63 -3.04
CA GLN A 49 3.21 -8.31 -3.56
C GLN A 49 2.23 -8.43 -4.73
N VAL A 50 1.50 -7.34 -4.98
CA VAL A 50 0.56 -7.18 -6.10
C VAL A 50 0.51 -5.70 -6.46
N LEU A 51 0.26 -5.37 -7.73
CA LEU A 51 0.02 -4.02 -8.20
C LEU A 51 -1.40 -3.87 -8.71
N CYS A 52 -1.89 -2.65 -8.70
CA CYS A 52 -3.08 -2.24 -9.44
C CYS A 52 -2.74 -2.13 -10.94
N GLY A 53 -3.75 -2.28 -11.79
CA GLY A 53 -3.59 -2.14 -13.25
C GLY A 53 -3.43 -0.68 -13.70
N GLU A 54 -3.91 0.26 -12.89
CA GLU A 54 -3.96 1.68 -13.20
C GLU A 54 -2.63 2.40 -12.91
N GLY A 55 -1.98 2.91 -13.97
CA GLY A 55 -0.82 3.80 -13.84
C GLY A 55 -1.25 5.26 -13.65
N LEU A 56 -0.89 5.85 -12.52
CA LEU A 56 -1.33 7.18 -12.09
C LEU A 56 -0.32 8.26 -12.48
N THR A 57 -0.80 9.33 -13.13
CA THR A 57 0.00 10.50 -13.56
C THR A 57 -0.61 11.85 -13.13
N GLY A 58 -1.68 11.82 -12.33
CA GLY A 58 -2.45 13.01 -11.94
C GLY A 58 -2.62 13.17 -10.43
N ARG A 59 -3.70 13.86 -10.05
CA ARG A 59 -4.16 13.91 -8.66
C ARG A 59 -5.11 12.76 -8.40
N CYS A 60 -4.71 11.85 -7.52
CA CYS A 60 -5.46 10.64 -7.22
C CYS A 60 -5.54 10.44 -5.71
N TYR A 61 -6.67 9.94 -5.24
CA TYR A 61 -6.91 9.61 -3.84
C TYR A 61 -7.57 8.25 -3.75
N TRP A 62 -7.03 7.37 -2.92
CA TRP A 62 -7.64 6.08 -2.61
C TRP A 62 -7.48 5.76 -1.13
N GLU A 63 -8.36 4.89 -0.62
CA GLU A 63 -8.30 4.39 0.75
C GLU A 63 -8.07 2.88 0.72
N VAL A 64 -7.22 2.39 1.62
CA VAL A 64 -6.94 0.97 1.81
C VAL A 64 -7.34 0.58 3.22
N GLU A 65 -8.16 -0.45 3.33
CA GLU A 65 -8.46 -1.13 4.60
C GLU A 65 -7.38 -2.17 4.88
N CYS A 66 -6.69 -2.05 6.02
CA CYS A 66 -5.62 -2.97 6.39
C CYS A 66 -6.00 -3.76 7.64
N SER A 67 -5.53 -5.01 7.71
CA SER A 67 -5.61 -5.84 8.91
C SER A 67 -4.30 -6.56 9.14
N GLY A 68 -3.76 -6.48 10.35
CA GLY A 68 -2.44 -7.05 10.67
C GLY A 68 -1.32 -6.22 10.05
N TRP A 69 -0.26 -6.90 9.58
CA TRP A 69 0.90 -6.27 8.96
C TRP A 69 0.71 -6.14 7.45
N ALA A 70 0.77 -4.91 6.93
CA ALA A 70 0.67 -4.61 5.51
C ALA A 70 1.61 -3.47 5.11
N ALA A 71 2.06 -3.46 3.86
CA ALA A 71 2.70 -2.31 3.23
C ALA A 71 1.74 -1.78 2.17
N ILE A 72 1.61 -0.46 2.08
CA ILE A 72 0.88 0.21 1.01
C ILE A 72 1.90 1.05 0.26
N GLY A 73 2.04 0.82 -1.03
CA GLY A 73 3.06 1.46 -1.82
C GLY A 73 2.60 1.94 -3.18
N VAL A 74 3.51 2.64 -3.84
CA VAL A 74 3.46 2.92 -5.26
C VAL A 74 4.83 2.66 -5.86
N THR A 75 4.87 2.23 -7.11
CA THR A 75 6.12 1.95 -7.82
C THR A 75 6.02 2.28 -9.30
N TYR A 76 7.16 2.48 -9.96
CA TYR A 76 7.22 2.47 -11.42
C TYR A 76 7.02 1.04 -11.97
N LYS A 77 6.43 0.93 -13.17
CA LYS A 77 6.11 -0.36 -13.79
C LYS A 77 7.32 -1.30 -13.94
N GLY A 78 8.48 -0.70 -14.23
CA GLY A 78 9.75 -1.38 -14.47
C GLY A 78 10.53 -1.76 -13.23
N ASN A 79 9.94 -1.75 -12.03
CA ASN A 79 10.60 -2.33 -10.87
C ASN A 79 10.79 -3.85 -11.08
N SER A 80 11.98 -4.35 -10.78
CA SER A 80 12.33 -5.74 -11.10
C SER A 80 11.50 -6.71 -10.27
N ARG A 81 10.73 -7.58 -10.95
CA ARG A 81 9.78 -8.51 -10.32
C ARG A 81 10.37 -9.89 -10.06
N LYS A 82 11.62 -10.08 -10.51
CA LYS A 82 12.37 -11.35 -10.55
C LYS A 82 13.81 -11.24 -10.06
N GLU A 83 14.33 -10.04 -9.82
CA GLU A 83 15.71 -9.88 -9.34
C GLU A 83 15.87 -10.43 -7.92
N ASP A 84 17.04 -11.03 -7.69
CA ASP A 84 17.40 -11.68 -6.45
C ASP A 84 17.67 -10.66 -5.34
N GLY A 85 17.04 -10.86 -4.18
CA GLY A 85 17.39 -10.17 -2.95
C GLY A 85 16.42 -9.08 -2.49
N SER A 86 16.87 -8.35 -1.47
CA SER A 86 16.08 -7.40 -0.67
C SER A 86 15.56 -6.18 -1.44
N ALA A 87 15.97 -5.97 -2.69
CA ALA A 87 15.64 -4.80 -3.52
C ALA A 87 14.25 -4.88 -4.18
N SER A 88 13.54 -6.01 -4.05
CA SER A 88 12.26 -6.24 -4.74
C SER A 88 11.01 -5.86 -3.93
N ASP A 89 11.14 -5.63 -2.62
CA ASP A 89 10.04 -5.13 -1.77
C ASP A 89 9.77 -3.63 -1.98
N PHE A 90 8.52 -3.20 -1.80
CA PHE A 90 8.19 -1.77 -1.91
C PHE A 90 8.95 -0.92 -0.87
N GLY A 91 9.68 0.07 -1.38
CA GLY A 91 10.47 1.02 -0.59
C GLY A 91 11.95 0.63 -0.42
N THR A 92 12.37 -0.57 -0.83
CA THR A 92 13.78 -1.00 -0.73
C THR A 92 14.63 -0.62 -1.95
N ASN A 93 14.07 0.16 -2.86
CA ASN A 93 14.72 0.70 -4.05
C ASN A 93 14.31 2.18 -4.26
N ASP A 94 14.97 2.85 -5.20
CA ASP A 94 14.75 4.25 -5.58
C ASP A 94 13.52 4.45 -6.50
N ARG A 95 12.82 3.37 -6.86
CA ARG A 95 11.65 3.37 -7.77
C ARG A 95 10.32 3.13 -7.07
N SER A 96 10.34 2.95 -5.75
CA SER A 96 9.16 2.65 -4.97
C SER A 96 9.14 3.40 -3.64
N TRP A 97 7.92 3.70 -3.19
CA TRP A 97 7.64 4.41 -1.95
C TRP A 97 6.56 3.65 -1.21
N SER A 98 6.74 3.39 0.08
CA SER A 98 5.76 2.64 0.86
C SER A 98 5.56 3.17 2.26
N LEU A 99 4.36 2.93 2.77
CA LEU A 99 4.00 3.05 4.17
C LEU A 99 3.74 1.64 4.71
N TYR A 100 4.54 1.22 5.69
CA TYR A 100 4.28 0.01 6.43
C TYR A 100 3.38 0.31 7.61
N CYS A 101 2.33 -0.50 7.73
CA CYS A 101 1.33 -0.45 8.79
C CYS A 101 1.50 -1.69 9.66
N THR A 102 1.92 -1.50 10.91
CA THR A 102 1.87 -2.55 11.94
C THR A 102 0.69 -2.29 12.88
N GLU A 103 0.46 -3.17 13.87
CA GLU A 103 -0.63 -3.00 14.83
C GLU A 103 -0.50 -1.69 15.63
N ASP A 104 0.73 -1.27 15.94
CA ASP A 104 0.99 -0.17 16.87
C ASP A 104 1.71 1.03 16.23
N HIS A 105 2.32 0.88 15.04
CA HIS A 105 3.22 1.90 14.48
C HIS A 105 3.12 2.00 12.96
N TYR A 106 3.54 3.15 12.43
CA TYR A 106 3.74 3.36 11.01
C TYR A 106 5.20 3.72 10.75
N TYR A 107 5.71 3.31 9.59
CA TYR A 107 6.96 3.85 9.07
C TYR A 107 6.89 3.98 7.56
N ALA A 108 7.50 5.05 7.06
CA ALA A 108 7.69 5.28 5.63
C ALA A 108 9.02 4.65 5.20
N LEU A 109 9.06 4.06 4.01
CA LEU A 109 10.24 3.43 3.44
C LEU A 109 10.41 3.84 1.97
N HIS A 110 11.62 4.29 1.62
CA HIS A 110 12.04 4.58 0.24
C HIS A 110 13.56 4.43 0.15
N ASN A 111 14.08 3.82 -0.91
CA ASN A 111 15.50 3.60 -1.11
C ASN A 111 16.24 2.99 0.10
N ASN A 112 15.60 2.02 0.80
CA ASN A 112 16.05 1.45 2.08
C ASN A 112 16.15 2.43 3.26
N GLU A 113 15.76 3.69 3.09
CA GLU A 113 15.70 4.67 4.16
C GLU A 113 14.36 4.59 4.88
N LYS A 114 14.43 4.17 6.15
CA LYS A 114 13.26 4.02 7.01
C LYS A 114 13.05 5.28 7.85
N THR A 115 11.90 5.92 7.67
CA THR A 115 11.45 7.01 8.54
C THR A 115 10.36 6.52 9.48
N HIS A 116 10.68 6.44 10.78
CA HIS A 116 9.70 6.11 11.81
C HIS A 116 8.71 7.27 12.00
N ILE A 117 7.42 6.99 11.92
CA ILE A 117 6.38 8.00 12.11
C ILE A 117 5.97 7.97 13.58
N SER A 118 6.41 8.97 14.33
CA SER A 118 5.98 9.19 15.71
C SER A 118 4.53 9.67 15.71
N THR A 119 3.57 8.75 15.59
CA THR A 119 2.18 9.10 15.81
C THR A 119 2.02 9.39 17.29
N LEU A 120 1.86 10.67 17.65
CA LEU A 120 1.39 11.03 18.99
C LEU A 120 0.10 10.25 19.27
N PRO A 121 -0.11 9.74 20.50
CA PRO A 121 -1.31 8.98 20.86
C PRO A 121 -2.49 9.94 20.99
N LEU A 122 -2.88 10.60 19.91
CA LEU A 122 -4.16 11.29 19.83
C LEU A 122 -5.20 10.21 19.51
N ILE A 123 -5.68 9.63 20.62
CA ILE A 123 -6.65 8.55 20.69
C ILE A 123 -6.00 7.23 20.25
N SER A 124 -5.41 6.53 21.23
CA SER A 124 -5.29 5.08 21.15
C SER A 124 -6.64 4.54 20.66
N PRO A 125 -6.73 3.86 19.50
CA PRO A 125 -7.92 3.09 19.22
C PRO A 125 -8.14 2.18 20.44
N PRO A 126 -9.38 2.03 20.95
CA PRO A 126 -9.61 1.19 22.12
C PRO A 126 -8.93 -0.15 21.85
N LYS A 127 -7.98 -0.52 22.71
CA LYS A 127 -7.27 -1.80 22.64
C LYS A 127 -8.33 -2.84 22.33
N ARG A 128 -8.15 -3.64 21.28
CA ARG A 128 -9.07 -4.74 20.95
C ARG A 128 -9.15 -5.62 22.19
N LYS A 129 -10.16 -5.40 23.04
CA LYS A 129 -10.48 -6.31 24.13
C LYS A 129 -10.91 -7.58 23.43
N LYS A 130 -10.16 -8.65 23.67
CA LYS A 130 -10.33 -9.97 23.05
C LYS A 130 -11.76 -10.52 23.21
N ASP A 131 -12.54 -9.94 24.12
CA ASP A 131 -13.86 -10.38 24.53
C ASP A 131 -15.01 -9.37 24.28
N GLN A 132 -14.87 -8.38 23.39
CA GLN A 132 -16.00 -7.51 23.01
C GLN A 132 -16.16 -7.41 21.49
N SER A 133 -17.35 -7.80 21.03
CA SER A 133 -17.87 -7.63 19.66
C SER A 133 -17.41 -6.29 19.05
N SER A 134 -16.50 -6.36 18.07
CA SER A 134 -15.70 -5.24 17.58
C SER A 134 -16.53 -4.24 16.78
N CYS A 135 -17.07 -3.22 17.47
CA CYS A 135 -17.74 -2.07 16.86
C CYS A 135 -16.76 -1.03 16.27
N CYS A 136 -15.46 -1.31 16.26
CA CYS A 136 -14.44 -0.41 15.69
C CYS A 136 -14.12 -0.81 14.24
N PRO A 137 -14.23 0.12 13.27
CA PRO A 137 -13.87 -0.16 11.89
C PRO A 137 -12.37 -0.52 11.78
N PRO A 138 -11.98 -1.35 10.81
CA PRO A 138 -10.58 -1.67 10.57
C PRO A 138 -9.77 -0.40 10.29
N PRO A 139 -8.47 -0.38 10.62
CA PRO A 139 -7.62 0.77 10.31
C PRO A 139 -7.62 1.01 8.79
N ARG A 140 -7.89 2.26 8.41
CA ARG A 140 -7.88 2.71 7.02
C ARG A 140 -6.74 3.68 6.80
N VAL A 141 -6.06 3.53 5.67
CA VAL A 141 -5.02 4.45 5.23
C VAL A 141 -5.50 5.11 3.95
N GLY A 142 -5.58 6.44 3.97
CA GLY A 142 -5.79 7.23 2.77
C GLY A 142 -4.45 7.57 2.14
N VAL A 143 -4.36 7.42 0.82
CA VAL A 143 -3.19 7.79 0.04
C VAL A 143 -3.60 8.87 -0.95
N PHE A 144 -2.85 9.96 -0.98
CA PHE A 144 -3.03 11.05 -1.92
C PHE A 144 -1.77 11.24 -2.74
N LEU A 145 -1.92 11.11 -4.06
CA LEU A 145 -0.88 11.41 -5.03
C LEU A 145 -1.22 12.74 -5.71
N ASP A 146 -0.27 13.66 -5.75
CA ASP A 146 -0.22 14.77 -6.70
C ASP A 146 1.05 14.58 -7.53
N TRP A 147 0.91 13.88 -8.65
CA TRP A 147 2.04 13.46 -9.48
C TRP A 147 2.79 14.67 -10.06
N LEU A 148 2.07 15.70 -10.51
CA LEU A 148 2.68 16.91 -11.06
C LEU A 148 3.37 17.77 -10.01
N ALA A 149 2.80 17.85 -8.80
CA ALA A 149 3.44 18.55 -7.68
C ALA A 149 4.56 17.74 -7.01
N GLY A 150 4.73 16.47 -7.39
CA GLY A 150 5.76 15.62 -6.83
C GLY A 150 5.51 15.22 -5.37
N SER A 151 4.24 15.04 -4.97
CA SER A 151 3.90 14.70 -3.59
C SER A 151 3.09 13.42 -3.49
N LEU A 152 3.52 12.53 -2.59
CA LEU A 152 2.78 11.33 -2.19
C LEU A 152 2.56 11.37 -0.67
N SER A 153 1.31 11.60 -0.26
CA SER A 153 0.93 11.79 1.13
C SER A 153 0.10 10.60 1.65
N PHE A 154 0.41 10.20 2.87
CA PHE A 154 -0.29 9.14 3.59
C PHE A 154 -1.04 9.71 4.79
N TYR A 155 -2.22 9.17 5.04
CA TYR A 155 -3.09 9.59 6.13
C TYR A 155 -3.71 8.39 6.84
N ARG A 156 -3.84 8.48 8.16
CA ARG A 156 -4.70 7.60 8.94
C ARG A 156 -6.13 8.12 8.84
N VAL A 157 -7.05 7.26 8.40
CA VAL A 157 -8.47 7.60 8.26
C VAL A 157 -9.27 6.88 9.35
N TYR A 158 -9.93 7.65 10.21
CA TYR A 158 -10.81 7.12 11.24
C TYR A 158 -12.15 7.86 11.20
N SER A 159 -13.24 7.14 10.92
CA SER A 159 -14.54 7.76 10.61
C SER A 159 -14.38 8.81 9.48
N ASN A 160 -14.70 10.08 9.76
CA ASN A 160 -14.52 11.21 8.84
C ASN A 160 -13.27 12.07 9.15
N ILE A 161 -12.42 11.63 10.08
CA ILE A 161 -11.20 12.34 10.47
C ILE A 161 -10.01 11.72 9.74
N MET A 162 -9.17 12.58 9.17
CA MET A 162 -7.98 12.19 8.43
C MET A 162 -6.76 12.86 9.06
N THR A 163 -5.88 12.05 9.64
CA THR A 163 -4.65 12.51 10.29
C THR A 163 -3.48 12.23 9.37
N HIS A 164 -2.72 13.27 9.01
CA HIS A 164 -1.51 13.13 8.20
C HIS A 164 -0.48 12.23 8.91
N LEU A 165 0.11 11.30 8.17
CA LEU A 165 1.16 10.41 8.65
C LEU A 165 2.51 10.80 8.07
N TYR A 166 2.60 10.91 6.75
CA TYR A 166 3.85 11.17 6.07
C TYR A 166 3.63 11.73 4.67
N THR A 167 4.64 12.40 4.12
CA THR A 167 4.63 12.81 2.72
C THR A 167 6.02 12.66 2.13
N PHE A 168 6.12 11.88 1.05
CA PHE A 168 7.28 11.91 0.18
C PHE A 168 7.17 13.10 -0.76
N GLN A 169 8.28 13.81 -0.91
CA GLN A 169 8.45 14.85 -1.92
C GLN A 169 9.54 14.42 -2.89
N THR A 170 9.19 14.27 -4.16
CA THR A 170 10.12 13.85 -5.21
C THR A 170 9.57 14.21 -6.59
N THR A 171 10.41 14.25 -7.61
CA THR A 171 9.94 14.39 -9.00
C THR A 171 9.70 13.01 -9.58
N PHE A 172 8.45 12.68 -9.88
CA PHE A 172 8.12 11.41 -10.51
C PHE A 172 8.47 11.43 -12.00
N ALA A 173 9.17 10.40 -12.46
CA ALA A 173 9.64 10.30 -13.85
C ALA A 173 8.67 9.50 -14.74
N GLU A 174 7.91 8.58 -14.14
CA GLU A 174 7.03 7.64 -14.84
C GLU A 174 5.66 7.53 -14.12
N PRO A 175 4.64 6.95 -14.77
CA PRO A 175 3.39 6.62 -14.09
C PRO A 175 3.61 5.73 -12.87
N LEU A 176 2.89 6.02 -11.79
CA LEU A 176 2.96 5.27 -10.54
C LEU A 176 1.84 4.24 -10.45
N TYR A 177 2.20 3.01 -10.12
CA TYR A 177 1.29 1.89 -9.94
C TYR A 177 1.14 1.60 -8.45
N PRO A 178 -0.06 1.76 -7.88
CA PRO A 178 -0.34 1.41 -6.49
C PRO A 178 -0.21 -0.10 -6.23
N GLY A 179 0.21 -0.48 -5.02
CA GLY A 179 0.37 -1.89 -4.60
C GLY A 179 0.30 -2.09 -3.10
#